data_AF-A0A0R3SFZ8-F1
#
_entry.id   AF-A0A0R3SFZ8-F1
#
_cell.length_a   1.000
_cell.length_b   1.000
_cell.length_c   1.000
_cell.angle_alpha   90.00
_cell.angle_beta   90.00
_cell.angle_gamma   90.00
#
_symmetry.space_group_name_H-M   'P 1'
#
loop_
_entity.id
_entity.type
_entity.pdbx_description
1 polymer ?
#
loop_
_entity_poly.entity_id
_entity_poly.type
_entity_poly.pdbx_seq_one_letter_code
_entity_poly.pdbx_strand_id
1 'polypeptide(L)'
;MAASRCLRSCAAWPSSKGPYKLSALLARAPRREFREIFDDTGTISNKRVSTEEVNRRICESEFYCFPDDHKVGFTANQLNVNRPVEDRWSAYRLGGTMRFENQEGFYDSSHPLASYAADFPGGHLFTVVDGHAGHTCAHAVNMLHVDYIASSLLPQQLLEPILTVLSKPNLMNALPYASELAQPYLLDPSAFMTSDGTSSPSGPTSSSGSASFSSSDSRHCNWRLWGQWGPLDAEVNHKRLFNIHRFLKERLETTNQDSPPDCVLQANGNVYDAEGFLVSSGFEFESHQLATISSTATSLRTALARMDSDITSDAVPHPETGLNKSLLRIVLSGCVATSVYLPHDLSSLYVLQVGDCGAVLGRFIGKDSLSSSSINGSPEGSDSAKMESHLKSMDPGEWEADLLVAPHNAQNLREVERLQSQHPIHEASLMIVEDRLLCELIPLRAFGDIRYKMPAKMLKNIAQLCGLPPNYPVTPRFYTSPPYLFATPQVVCHRLDLRRDRFVILASDGLWDMLTPHQANPSLAGPRDTAASRLIRTALGGREMDTARIAMHLSVPANVARFYRDDITVQVIYPTP
;
A
#
# COMPACT_ATOMS: atom_id res chain seq x y z
N MET A 1 -29.12 -9.33 -2.90
CA MET A 1 -28.97 -8.42 -4.07
C MET A 1 -27.58 -7.81 -4.21
N ALA A 2 -26.79 -7.58 -3.14
CA ALA A 2 -25.43 -7.03 -3.26
C ALA A 2 -24.36 -8.05 -3.73
N ALA A 3 -24.34 -9.28 -3.19
CA ALA A 3 -23.41 -10.33 -3.61
C ALA A 3 -23.59 -10.73 -5.10
N SER A 4 -24.84 -10.73 -5.57
CA SER A 4 -25.16 -10.95 -6.98
C SER A 4 -24.78 -9.79 -7.90
N ARG A 5 -24.51 -8.59 -7.37
CA ARG A 5 -23.95 -7.46 -8.15
C ARG A 5 -22.42 -7.56 -8.27
N CYS A 6 -21.71 -7.95 -7.20
CA CYS A 6 -20.26 -8.19 -7.25
C CYS A 6 -19.90 -9.29 -8.27
N LEU A 7 -20.59 -10.43 -8.23
CA LEU A 7 -20.36 -11.49 -9.22
C LEU A 7 -20.73 -11.06 -10.65
N ARG A 8 -21.78 -10.24 -10.82
CA ARG A 8 -22.17 -9.70 -12.14
C ARG A 8 -21.20 -8.64 -12.65
N SER A 9 -20.55 -7.84 -11.79
CA SER A 9 -19.52 -6.88 -12.20
C SER A 9 -18.22 -7.57 -12.59
N CYS A 10 -17.86 -8.69 -11.94
CA CYS A 10 -16.70 -9.51 -12.35
C CYS A 10 -16.86 -10.13 -13.75
N ALA A 11 -18.10 -10.31 -14.23
CA ALA A 11 -18.41 -10.84 -15.57
C ALA A 11 -18.74 -9.75 -16.61
N ALA A 12 -18.82 -8.48 -16.20
CA ALA A 12 -19.25 -7.36 -17.04
C ALA A 12 -18.13 -6.33 -17.26
N TRP A 13 -16.89 -6.78 -17.39
CA TRP A 13 -15.82 -5.97 -17.96
C TRP A 13 -15.79 -6.17 -19.48
N PRO A 14 -15.85 -5.11 -20.30
CA PRO A 14 -15.67 -5.26 -21.73
C PRO A 14 -14.23 -5.72 -22.00
N SER A 15 -14.13 -6.90 -22.61
CA SER A 15 -12.91 -7.41 -23.23
C SER A 15 -12.51 -6.53 -24.41
N SER A 16 -11.71 -5.49 -24.17
CA SER A 16 -10.87 -4.88 -25.21
C SER A 16 -9.87 -3.90 -24.59
N LYS A 17 -8.65 -4.35 -24.29
CA LYS A 17 -7.47 -3.48 -24.30
C LYS A 17 -6.46 -4.10 -25.27
N GLY A 18 -6.65 -3.81 -26.56
CA GLY A 18 -5.60 -3.94 -27.58
C GLY A 18 -4.82 -2.63 -27.72
N PRO A 19 -3.67 -2.62 -28.42
CA PRO A 19 -2.79 -1.46 -28.49
C PRO A 19 -3.51 -0.29 -29.16
N TYR A 20 -3.46 0.87 -28.50
CA TYR A 20 -4.10 2.10 -28.90
C TYR A 20 -3.84 2.47 -30.38
N LYS A 21 -4.85 2.27 -31.24
CA LYS A 21 -5.06 3.08 -32.45
C LYS A 21 -6.38 3.82 -32.29
N LEU A 22 -6.26 5.08 -31.87
CA LEU A 22 -7.33 6.00 -31.48
C LEU A 22 -8.34 6.39 -32.60
N SER A 23 -8.30 5.79 -33.79
CA SER A 23 -8.99 6.34 -34.97
C SER A 23 -10.33 5.68 -35.36
N ALA A 24 -10.68 4.50 -34.86
CA ALA A 24 -11.82 3.74 -35.41
C ALA A 24 -13.08 3.67 -34.52
N LEU A 25 -12.98 3.89 -33.19
CA LEU A 25 -14.09 3.69 -32.24
C LEU A 25 -14.96 4.94 -31.99
N LEU A 26 -14.59 6.10 -32.53
CA LEU A 26 -15.41 7.32 -32.49
C LEU A 26 -16.62 7.29 -33.43
N ALA A 27 -16.82 6.24 -34.22
CA ALA A 27 -17.81 6.23 -35.29
C ALA A 27 -19.21 5.70 -34.90
N ARG A 28 -19.42 5.10 -33.71
CA ARG A 28 -20.65 4.34 -33.42
C ARG A 28 -21.36 4.57 -32.08
N ALA A 29 -20.91 5.49 -31.23
CA ALA A 29 -21.71 5.92 -30.09
C ALA A 29 -22.81 6.93 -30.53
N PRO A 30 -23.97 7.00 -29.85
CA PRO A 30 -25.01 7.97 -30.18
C PRO A 30 -24.42 9.38 -30.01
N ARG A 31 -24.22 10.10 -31.12
CA ARG A 31 -23.55 11.41 -31.22
C ARG A 31 -24.21 12.56 -30.44
N ARG A 32 -25.25 12.29 -29.64
CA ARG A 32 -26.04 13.33 -28.96
C ARG A 32 -25.52 13.72 -27.57
N GLU A 33 -24.88 12.83 -26.82
CA GLU A 33 -24.30 13.15 -25.50
C GLU A 33 -22.83 13.62 -25.57
N PHE A 34 -22.11 13.28 -26.65
CA PHE A 34 -20.69 13.62 -26.82
C PHE A 34 -20.44 15.10 -27.16
N ARG A 35 -21.46 15.80 -27.67
CA ARG A 35 -21.35 17.18 -28.17
C ARG A 35 -21.38 18.25 -27.07
N GLU A 36 -21.64 17.86 -25.83
CA GLU A 36 -21.60 18.78 -24.68
C GLU A 36 -20.19 18.95 -24.10
N ILE A 37 -19.31 17.95 -24.26
CA ILE A 37 -17.97 17.95 -23.66
C ILE A 37 -16.92 18.56 -24.61
N PHE A 38 -17.07 18.39 -25.93
CA PHE A 38 -16.16 18.93 -26.93
C PHE A 38 -16.96 19.79 -27.91
N ASP A 39 -16.51 21.03 -28.14
CA ASP A 39 -17.04 21.86 -29.21
C ASP A 39 -16.69 21.28 -30.59
N ASP A 40 -17.32 21.80 -31.64
CA ASP A 40 -17.14 21.32 -33.02
C ASP A 40 -15.69 21.51 -33.55
N THR A 41 -14.77 22.08 -32.75
CA THR A 41 -13.33 22.19 -33.03
C THR A 41 -12.47 21.17 -32.27
N GLY A 42 -13.08 20.30 -31.46
CA GLY A 42 -12.37 19.32 -30.63
C GLY A 42 -11.85 19.91 -29.32
N THR A 43 -12.29 21.12 -28.95
CA THR A 43 -11.88 21.81 -27.72
C THR A 43 -12.93 21.60 -26.65
N ILE A 44 -12.52 21.28 -25.42
CA ILE A 44 -13.47 20.99 -24.34
C ILE A 44 -14.37 22.21 -24.05
N SER A 45 -15.68 22.04 -24.23
CA SER A 45 -16.71 23.07 -24.08
C SER A 45 -17.13 23.25 -22.60
N ASN A 46 -16.78 24.40 -22.02
CA ASN A 46 -17.40 25.10 -20.90
C ASN A 46 -17.65 24.39 -19.55
N LYS A 47 -16.57 24.10 -18.83
CA LYS A 47 -16.16 24.73 -17.55
C LYS A 47 -14.92 23.98 -17.08
N ARG A 48 -13.74 24.41 -17.54
CA ARG A 48 -12.49 23.92 -16.94
C ARG A 48 -12.57 24.22 -15.45
N VAL A 49 -12.32 23.19 -14.66
CA VAL A 49 -12.11 23.32 -13.23
C VAL A 49 -11.12 24.47 -12.98
N SER A 50 -11.48 25.45 -12.15
CA SER A 50 -10.60 26.60 -11.90
C SER A 50 -9.33 26.15 -11.21
N THR A 51 -8.25 26.93 -11.31
CA THR A 51 -6.99 26.62 -10.62
C THR A 51 -7.19 26.46 -9.12
N GLU A 52 -8.09 27.24 -8.52
CA GLU A 52 -8.47 27.12 -7.11
C GLU A 52 -9.11 25.77 -6.82
N GLU A 53 -10.04 25.31 -7.65
CA GLU A 53 -10.70 24.02 -7.49
C GLU A 53 -9.77 22.84 -7.80
N VAL A 54 -8.81 22.99 -8.73
CA VAL A 54 -7.72 22.01 -8.94
C VAL A 54 -6.90 21.87 -7.67
N ASN A 55 -6.43 22.99 -7.13
CA ASN A 55 -5.64 22.99 -5.90
C ASN A 55 -6.43 22.43 -4.75
N ARG A 56 -7.71 22.79 -4.65
CA ARG A 56 -8.62 22.24 -3.65
C ARG A 56 -8.69 20.71 -3.76
N ARG A 57 -8.98 20.14 -4.95
CA ARG A 57 -9.11 18.68 -5.11
C ARG A 57 -7.83 17.88 -4.92
N ILE A 58 -6.67 18.46 -5.24
CA ILE A 58 -5.38 17.79 -5.04
C ILE A 58 -4.92 17.95 -3.59
N CYS A 59 -5.16 19.12 -3.00
CA CYS A 59 -4.64 19.45 -1.68
C CYS A 59 -5.61 19.15 -0.54
N GLU A 60 -6.88 18.84 -0.79
CA GLU A 60 -7.78 18.32 0.22
C GLU A 60 -7.44 16.87 0.52
N SER A 61 -7.38 16.53 1.82
CA SER A 61 -7.00 15.19 2.30
C SER A 61 -5.55 14.76 2.01
N GLU A 62 -4.64 15.70 1.76
CA GLU A 62 -3.20 15.45 1.90
C GLU A 62 -2.88 15.11 3.36
N PHE A 63 -2.01 14.13 3.53
CA PHE A 63 -1.51 13.73 4.82
C PHE A 63 0.00 13.94 4.90
N TYR A 64 0.48 14.42 6.04
CA TYR A 64 1.89 14.37 6.38
C TYR A 64 2.08 14.13 7.88
N CYS A 65 3.14 13.41 8.21
CA CYS A 65 3.54 13.16 9.59
C CYS A 65 5.07 13.15 9.66
N PHE A 66 5.61 14.08 10.45
CA PHE A 66 7.03 14.22 10.71
C PHE A 66 7.20 14.24 12.24
N PRO A 67 7.37 13.07 12.86
CA PRO A 67 7.42 12.95 14.31
C PRO A 67 8.60 13.73 14.90
N ASP A 68 8.46 14.19 16.15
CA ASP A 68 9.47 14.99 16.85
C ASP A 68 10.82 14.28 17.06
N ASP A 69 10.86 12.94 16.92
CA ASP A 69 12.14 12.21 16.97
C ASP A 69 12.93 12.32 15.67
N HIS A 70 12.31 12.88 14.62
CA HIS A 70 12.84 13.03 13.27
C HIS A 70 13.48 11.75 12.73
N LYS A 71 13.00 10.57 13.13
CA LYS A 71 13.54 9.30 12.63
C LYS A 71 12.95 8.93 11.28
N VAL A 72 11.63 8.87 11.20
CA VAL A 72 10.92 8.53 9.96
C VAL A 72 9.71 9.42 9.80
N GLY A 73 9.69 10.18 8.71
CA GLY A 73 8.56 11.01 8.30
C GLY A 73 8.02 10.59 6.95
N PHE A 74 6.78 10.98 6.63
CA PHE A 74 6.23 10.71 5.31
C PHE A 74 5.12 11.69 4.93
N THR A 75 4.86 11.76 3.63
CA THR A 75 3.67 12.41 3.07
C THR A 75 2.86 11.39 2.29
N ALA A 76 1.54 11.53 2.28
CA ALA A 76 0.64 10.67 1.52
C ALA A 76 -0.48 11.49 0.89
N ASN A 77 -0.91 11.09 -0.31
CA ASN A 77 -2.06 11.68 -0.97
C ASN A 77 -2.73 10.66 -1.90
N GLN A 78 -4.02 10.87 -2.18
CA GLN A 78 -4.83 10.02 -3.02
C GLN A 78 -5.76 10.86 -3.91
N LEU A 79 -5.72 10.61 -5.23
CA LEU A 79 -6.64 11.18 -6.19
C LEU A 79 -7.52 10.09 -6.80
N ASN A 80 -8.83 10.24 -6.60
CA ASN A 80 -9.80 9.22 -6.96
C ASN A 80 -10.44 9.43 -8.34
N VAL A 81 -10.85 8.31 -8.91
CA VAL A 81 -11.59 8.15 -10.16
C VAL A 81 -12.89 7.41 -9.89
N ASN A 82 -12.84 6.36 -9.06
CA ASN A 82 -13.98 5.51 -8.76
C ASN A 82 -14.81 6.02 -7.57
N ARG A 83 -16.11 5.69 -7.61
CA ARG A 83 -17.00 5.78 -6.45
C ARG A 83 -17.78 4.47 -6.32
N PRO A 84 -17.53 3.66 -5.27
CA PRO A 84 -16.54 3.87 -4.19
C PRO A 84 -15.09 3.74 -4.66
N VAL A 85 -14.18 4.49 -4.01
CA VAL A 85 -12.73 4.45 -4.22
C VAL A 85 -12.20 3.06 -3.93
N GLU A 86 -11.32 2.53 -4.78
CA GLU A 86 -10.75 1.18 -4.60
C GLU A 86 -9.38 1.22 -3.93
N ASP A 87 -8.52 2.18 -4.29
CA ASP A 87 -7.20 2.35 -3.67
C ASP A 87 -7.25 2.65 -2.17
N ARG A 88 -6.23 2.19 -1.43
CA ARG A 88 -6.01 2.49 -0.01
C ARG A 88 -4.52 2.74 0.27
N TRP A 89 -4.26 3.37 1.41
CA TRP A 89 -2.92 3.43 1.98
C TRP A 89 -2.97 3.31 3.50
N SER A 90 -1.85 2.91 4.10
CA SER A 90 -1.71 2.87 5.56
C SER A 90 -0.25 3.01 5.98
N ALA A 91 -0.06 3.39 7.25
CA ALA A 91 1.24 3.56 7.88
C ALA A 91 1.14 3.21 9.37
N TYR A 92 2.04 2.34 9.86
CA TYR A 92 2.03 1.81 11.22
C TYR A 92 3.43 1.76 11.84
N ARG A 93 3.47 1.82 13.17
CA ARG A 93 4.62 1.53 14.03
C ARG A 93 4.42 0.19 14.72
N LEU A 94 5.48 -0.61 14.77
CA LEU A 94 5.50 -1.93 15.37
C LEU A 94 6.48 -1.94 16.56
N GLY A 95 6.12 -2.65 17.62
CA GLY A 95 7.03 -2.96 18.72
C GLY A 95 7.64 -1.73 19.38
N GLY A 96 8.97 -1.70 19.50
CA GLY A 96 9.73 -0.65 20.18
C GLY A 96 9.67 0.73 19.53
N THR A 97 9.13 0.82 18.31
CA THR A 97 8.84 2.12 17.66
C THR A 97 7.49 2.70 18.06
N MET A 98 6.60 1.89 18.65
CA MET A 98 5.31 2.37 19.18
C MET A 98 5.53 3.32 20.35
N ARG A 99 4.68 4.33 20.46
CA ARG A 99 4.72 5.34 21.51
C ARG A 99 3.51 5.20 22.43
N PHE A 100 3.79 5.04 23.71
CA PHE A 100 2.79 4.87 24.78
C PHE A 100 2.74 6.11 25.68
N GLU A 101 2.54 7.27 25.07
CA GLU A 101 2.57 8.56 25.77
C GLU A 101 1.21 8.90 26.39
N ASN A 102 1.22 9.48 27.59
CA ASN A 102 0.02 9.77 28.39
C ASN A 102 -0.70 11.03 27.89
N GLN A 103 -1.37 10.98 26.75
CA GLN A 103 -2.36 12.00 26.37
C GLN A 103 -3.50 11.35 25.57
N GLU A 104 -4.64 11.15 26.24
CA GLU A 104 -5.97 10.90 25.65
C GLU A 104 -6.00 9.99 24.40
N GLY A 105 -5.49 8.76 24.51
CA GLY A 105 -5.40 7.85 23.36
C GLY A 105 -5.43 6.36 23.74
N PHE A 106 -5.55 5.52 22.72
CA PHE A 106 -5.58 4.05 22.86
C PHE A 106 -4.23 3.44 23.28
N TYR A 107 -3.12 4.12 22.99
CA TYR A 107 -1.76 3.66 23.28
C TYR A 107 -1.14 4.58 24.32
N ASP A 108 -1.40 4.28 25.60
CA ASP A 108 -0.81 4.95 26.75
C ASP A 108 0.03 3.97 27.58
N SER A 109 0.63 4.45 28.67
CA SER A 109 1.45 3.61 29.56
C SER A 109 0.69 2.46 30.23
N SER A 110 -0.65 2.49 30.24
CA SER A 110 -1.51 1.42 30.76
C SER A 110 -1.85 0.37 29.71
N HIS A 111 -1.53 0.62 28.43
CA HIS A 111 -1.79 -0.32 27.35
C HIS A 111 -1.09 -1.67 27.60
N PRO A 112 -1.77 -2.82 27.47
CA PRO A 112 -1.20 -4.12 27.82
C PRO A 112 0.07 -4.53 27.05
N LEU A 113 0.31 -3.91 25.89
CA LEU A 113 1.52 -4.13 25.09
C LEU A 113 2.70 -3.22 25.44
N ALA A 114 2.48 -2.17 26.23
CA ALA A 114 3.51 -1.19 26.55
C ALA A 114 4.74 -1.85 27.22
N SER A 115 4.51 -2.85 28.09
CA SER A 115 5.58 -3.59 28.76
C SER A 115 6.43 -4.47 27.85
N TYR A 116 5.94 -4.81 26.65
CA TYR A 116 6.62 -5.70 25.71
C TYR A 116 7.28 -4.95 24.54
N ALA A 117 7.05 -3.65 24.42
CA ALA A 117 7.54 -2.86 23.30
C ALA A 117 9.08 -2.91 23.18
N ALA A 118 9.81 -2.90 24.31
CA ALA A 118 11.26 -2.99 24.30
C ALA A 118 11.81 -4.34 23.82
N ASP A 119 11.06 -5.43 24.06
CA ASP A 119 11.48 -6.80 23.72
C ASP A 119 11.11 -7.21 22.29
N PHE A 120 10.21 -6.45 21.65
CA PHE A 120 9.88 -6.58 20.24
C PHE A 120 10.41 -5.35 19.50
N PRO A 121 11.62 -5.40 18.89
CA PRO A 121 12.20 -4.20 18.28
C PRO A 121 11.31 -3.56 17.22
N GLY A 122 10.63 -4.39 16.41
CA GLY A 122 9.65 -3.93 15.43
C GLY A 122 10.25 -2.98 14.40
N GLY A 123 9.51 -1.93 14.04
CA GLY A 123 9.87 -1.02 12.96
C GLY A 123 8.68 -0.24 12.41
N HIS A 124 8.86 0.36 11.24
CA HIS A 124 7.88 1.17 10.55
C HIS A 124 7.37 0.44 9.32
N LEU A 125 6.06 0.44 9.09
CA LEU A 125 5.42 -0.23 7.97
C LEU A 125 4.54 0.76 7.20
N PHE A 126 4.75 0.86 5.89
CA PHE A 126 3.97 1.70 4.98
C PHE A 126 3.44 0.86 3.84
N THR A 127 2.17 1.01 3.47
CA THR A 127 1.54 0.16 2.44
C THR A 127 0.65 0.98 1.52
N VAL A 128 0.77 0.76 0.21
CA VAL A 128 -0.21 1.19 -0.80
C VAL A 128 -0.91 -0.04 -1.35
N VAL A 129 -2.23 0.05 -1.49
CA VAL A 129 -3.10 -1.03 -1.95
C VAL A 129 -3.94 -0.49 -3.10
N ASP A 130 -3.96 -1.18 -4.24
CA ASP A 130 -4.86 -0.88 -5.35
C ASP A 130 -5.89 -2.02 -5.45
N GLY A 131 -7.16 -1.63 -5.47
CA GLY A 131 -8.30 -2.55 -5.43
C GLY A 131 -8.99 -2.67 -6.77
N HIS A 132 -9.59 -3.84 -7.00
CA HIS A 132 -10.38 -4.07 -8.20
C HIS A 132 -11.59 -4.95 -7.94
N ALA A 133 -12.58 -4.81 -8.81
CA ALA A 133 -13.89 -5.47 -8.69
C ALA A 133 -14.61 -5.14 -7.37
N GLY A 134 -14.37 -3.92 -6.85
CA GLY A 134 -14.89 -3.41 -5.59
C GLY A 134 -13.79 -3.17 -4.56
N HIS A 135 -14.06 -2.24 -3.65
CA HIS A 135 -13.10 -1.78 -2.64
C HIS A 135 -12.95 -2.69 -1.41
N THR A 136 -13.69 -3.79 -1.31
CA THR A 136 -13.79 -4.57 -0.07
C THR A 136 -12.52 -5.36 0.25
N CYS A 137 -11.85 -5.93 -0.75
CA CYS A 137 -10.56 -6.59 -0.56
C CYS A 137 -9.49 -5.60 -0.14
N ALA A 138 -9.36 -4.50 -0.89
CA ALA A 138 -8.38 -3.45 -0.59
C ALA A 138 -8.55 -2.88 0.82
N HIS A 139 -9.79 -2.62 1.24
CA HIS A 139 -10.09 -2.15 2.59
C HIS A 139 -9.71 -3.18 3.67
N ALA A 140 -10.02 -4.46 3.45
CA ALA A 140 -9.64 -5.53 4.37
C ALA A 140 -8.12 -5.67 4.47
N VAL A 141 -7.42 -5.80 3.35
CA VAL A 141 -5.95 -5.94 3.31
C VAL A 141 -5.28 -4.74 3.98
N ASN A 142 -5.72 -3.52 3.68
CA ASN A 142 -5.18 -2.30 4.29
C ASN A 142 -5.24 -2.31 5.83
N MET A 143 -6.24 -2.97 6.42
CA MET A 143 -6.42 -3.03 7.87
C MET A 143 -5.87 -4.28 8.54
N LEU A 144 -5.80 -5.41 7.82
CA LEU A 144 -5.44 -6.71 8.38
C LEU A 144 -3.93 -6.99 8.32
N HIS A 145 -3.25 -6.58 7.23
CA HIS A 145 -1.89 -7.02 6.93
C HIS A 145 -0.88 -6.74 8.05
N VAL A 146 -1.04 -5.60 8.73
CA VAL A 146 -0.15 -5.18 9.80
C VAL A 146 -0.12 -6.16 10.98
N ASP A 147 -1.27 -6.74 11.36
CA ASP A 147 -1.31 -7.69 12.47
C ASP A 147 -0.67 -9.01 12.09
N TYR A 148 -0.83 -9.47 10.85
CA TYR A 148 -0.15 -10.68 10.38
C TYR A 148 1.37 -10.47 10.30
N ILE A 149 1.81 -9.30 9.83
CA ILE A 149 3.24 -8.94 9.79
C ILE A 149 3.81 -8.88 11.20
N ALA A 150 3.16 -8.14 12.12
CA ALA A 150 3.58 -8.06 13.51
C ALA A 150 3.58 -9.46 14.15
N SER A 151 2.50 -10.22 13.96
CA SER A 151 2.35 -11.59 14.48
C SER A 151 3.40 -12.55 13.95
N SER A 152 3.93 -12.36 12.73
CA SER A 152 5.00 -13.20 12.20
C SER A 152 6.39 -12.73 12.61
N LEU A 153 6.58 -11.44 12.86
CA LEU A 153 7.85 -10.86 13.31
C LEU A 153 8.06 -10.98 14.83
N LEU A 154 7.01 -11.27 15.60
CA LEU A 154 7.11 -11.43 17.06
C LEU A 154 8.17 -12.48 17.43
N PRO A 155 9.13 -12.15 18.32
CA PRO A 155 10.06 -13.11 18.89
C PRO A 155 9.35 -14.27 19.59
N GLN A 156 9.93 -15.47 19.51
CA GLN A 156 9.33 -16.69 20.07
C GLN A 156 8.99 -16.54 21.57
N GLN A 157 9.88 -15.91 22.35
CA GLN A 157 9.68 -15.70 23.78
C GLN A 157 8.47 -14.80 24.13
N LEU A 158 7.99 -14.00 23.18
CA LEU A 158 6.86 -13.10 23.40
C LEU A 158 5.52 -13.70 22.99
N LEU A 159 5.50 -14.83 22.27
CA LEU A 159 4.25 -15.43 21.79
C LEU A 159 3.27 -15.76 22.92
N GLU A 160 3.73 -16.45 23.96
CA GLU A 160 2.88 -16.84 25.10
C GLU A 160 2.41 -15.63 25.95
N PRO A 161 3.28 -14.68 26.34
CA PRO A 161 2.86 -13.46 27.02
C PRO A 161 1.84 -12.63 26.22
N ILE A 162 2.10 -12.41 24.92
CA ILE A 162 1.21 -11.63 24.05
C ILE A 162 -0.12 -12.34 23.87
N LEU A 163 -0.13 -13.65 23.63
CA LEU A 163 -1.37 -14.42 23.50
C LEU A 163 -2.21 -14.35 24.78
N THR A 164 -1.57 -14.35 25.96
CA THR A 164 -2.24 -14.20 27.25
C THR A 164 -2.88 -12.82 27.38
N VAL A 165 -2.20 -11.77 26.92
CA VAL A 165 -2.74 -10.41 26.89
C VAL A 165 -3.94 -10.30 25.94
N LEU A 166 -3.81 -10.80 24.72
CA LEU A 166 -4.88 -10.74 23.71
C LEU A 166 -6.12 -11.54 24.16
N SER A 167 -5.94 -12.60 24.95
CA SER A 167 -7.04 -13.43 25.46
C SER A 167 -7.84 -12.79 26.61
N LYS A 168 -7.46 -11.60 27.11
CA LYS A 168 -8.17 -10.95 28.21
C LYS A 168 -9.51 -10.37 27.72
N PRO A 169 -10.63 -10.62 28.45
CA PRO A 169 -11.96 -10.12 28.07
C PRO A 169 -12.04 -8.59 27.95
N ASN A 170 -11.25 -7.88 28.75
CA ASN A 170 -11.22 -6.41 28.73
C ASN A 170 -10.58 -5.86 27.46
N LEU A 171 -9.68 -6.60 26.79
CA LEU A 171 -9.14 -6.21 25.48
C LEU A 171 -10.10 -6.58 24.36
N MET A 172 -10.78 -7.72 24.47
CA MET A 172 -11.86 -8.13 23.56
C MET A 172 -13.06 -7.15 23.57
N ASN A 173 -13.26 -6.42 24.68
CA ASN A 173 -14.31 -5.40 24.84
C ASN A 173 -13.77 -3.95 24.79
N ALA A 174 -12.46 -3.73 24.88
CA ALA A 174 -11.85 -2.43 24.62
C ALA A 174 -11.99 -2.18 23.13
N LEU A 175 -12.93 -1.29 22.76
CA LEU A 175 -13.17 -0.72 21.42
C LEU A 175 -12.39 -1.49 20.33
N PRO A 176 -12.99 -2.53 19.71
CA PRO A 176 -12.33 -3.54 18.86
C PRO A 176 -11.83 -2.97 17.52
N TYR A 177 -11.16 -1.83 17.57
CA TYR A 177 -11.24 -0.82 16.54
C TYR A 177 -9.87 -0.28 16.08
N ALA A 178 -8.78 -0.97 16.40
CA ALA A 178 -7.43 -0.65 15.97
C ALA A 178 -6.63 -1.94 15.72
N SER A 179 -5.47 -1.83 15.07
CA SER A 179 -4.51 -2.94 15.04
C SER A 179 -4.07 -3.29 16.45
N GLU A 180 -4.15 -4.57 16.82
CA GLU A 180 -3.86 -4.98 18.19
C GLU A 180 -2.38 -4.90 18.50
N LEU A 181 -1.53 -5.15 17.49
CA LEU A 181 -0.08 -5.32 17.63
C LEU A 181 0.71 -4.17 17.00
N ALA A 182 0.03 -3.15 16.47
CA ALA A 182 0.65 -2.00 15.82
C ALA A 182 -0.09 -0.70 16.09
N GLN A 183 0.66 0.39 16.14
CA GLN A 183 0.12 1.73 16.33
C GLN A 183 0.03 2.46 14.97
N PRO A 184 -1.15 2.90 14.51
CA PRO A 184 -1.28 3.73 13.33
C PRO A 184 -0.55 5.07 13.46
N TYR A 185 0.14 5.51 12.41
CA TYR A 185 0.73 6.87 12.35
C TYR A 185 -0.31 7.98 12.39
N LEU A 186 -1.56 7.68 12.01
CA LEU A 186 -2.71 8.59 12.10
C LEU A 186 -3.02 9.04 13.54
N LEU A 187 -2.52 8.32 14.56
CA LEU A 187 -2.65 8.68 15.97
C LEU A 187 -1.50 9.56 16.47
N ASP A 188 -0.46 9.79 15.66
CA ASP A 188 0.68 10.59 16.10
C ASP A 188 0.30 12.06 16.28
N PRO A 189 0.78 12.75 17.33
CA PRO A 189 0.51 14.18 17.54
C PRO A 189 0.96 15.09 16.39
N SER A 190 2.01 14.69 15.65
CA SER A 190 2.52 15.41 14.47
C SER A 190 1.76 15.09 13.18
N ALA A 191 0.82 14.14 13.22
CA ALA A 191 0.03 13.78 12.06
C ALA A 191 -0.94 14.90 11.70
N PHE A 192 -0.79 15.43 10.49
CA PHE A 192 -1.66 16.47 9.95
C PHE A 192 -2.34 15.97 8.68
N MET A 193 -3.62 16.31 8.56
CA MET A 193 -4.39 16.12 7.34
C MET A 193 -5.05 17.44 6.98
N THR A 194 -4.84 17.89 5.75
CA THR A 194 -5.48 19.09 5.21
C THR A 194 -6.99 18.87 5.09
N SER A 195 -7.80 19.74 5.67
CA SER A 195 -9.26 19.74 5.54
C SER A 195 -9.75 20.92 4.69
N ASP A 196 -10.97 20.82 4.17
CA ASP A 196 -11.67 21.92 3.49
C ASP A 196 -11.79 23.13 4.43
N GLY A 197 -10.83 24.08 4.37
CA GLY A 197 -11.04 25.45 4.85
C GLY A 197 -10.14 26.04 5.94
N THR A 198 -8.94 25.54 6.23
CA THR A 198 -7.97 26.31 7.03
C THR A 198 -6.91 27.00 6.17
N SER A 199 -7.07 28.31 6.05
CA SER A 199 -6.11 29.26 5.51
C SER A 199 -4.77 29.23 6.25
N SER A 200 -3.69 29.09 5.48
CA SER A 200 -2.31 29.60 5.66
C SER A 200 -1.65 29.53 7.06
N PRO A 201 -0.40 29.06 7.17
CA PRO A 201 0.41 29.27 8.37
C PRO A 201 0.83 30.74 8.43
N SER A 202 0.13 31.57 9.20
CA SER A 202 0.68 32.83 9.69
C SER A 202 1.66 32.52 10.83
N GLY A 203 2.85 33.12 10.77
CA GLY A 203 4.00 32.86 11.64
C GLY A 203 3.79 33.08 13.16
N PRO A 204 4.85 32.93 13.96
CA PRO A 204 4.74 32.69 15.39
C PRO A 204 4.31 33.97 16.10
N THR A 205 3.09 34.00 16.62
CA THR A 205 2.70 34.97 17.66
C THR A 205 2.67 34.27 19.00
N SER A 206 3.60 34.67 19.86
CA SER A 206 3.67 34.34 21.27
C SER A 206 2.41 34.77 22.01
N SER A 207 1.63 33.81 22.53
CA SER A 207 0.76 34.06 23.68
C SER A 207 0.53 32.78 24.45
N SER A 208 1.14 32.72 25.63
CA SER A 208 0.83 31.77 26.70
C SER A 208 -0.64 31.90 27.11
N GLY A 209 -1.42 30.86 26.85
CA GLY A 209 -2.81 30.76 27.30
C GLY A 209 -3.23 29.29 27.36
N SER A 210 -3.35 28.76 28.57
CA SER A 210 -3.93 27.45 28.85
C SER A 210 -5.40 27.45 28.43
N ALA A 211 -5.69 26.88 27.25
CA ALA A 211 -7.05 26.65 26.78
C ALA A 211 -7.42 25.18 27.04
N SER A 212 -8.20 24.96 28.08
CA SER A 212 -8.95 23.72 28.30
C SER A 212 -9.93 23.53 27.14
N PHE A 213 -9.70 22.51 26.32
CA PHE A 213 -10.65 22.10 25.27
C PHE A 213 -11.84 21.38 25.91
N SER A 214 -13.05 21.92 25.70
CA SER A 214 -14.30 21.28 26.09
C SER A 214 -14.68 20.18 25.09
N SER A 215 -15.22 19.08 25.62
CA SER A 215 -15.46 17.78 24.99
C SER A 215 -16.60 17.70 23.97
N SER A 216 -16.79 18.68 23.08
CA SER A 216 -17.94 18.70 22.17
C SER A 216 -17.66 18.76 20.66
N ASP A 217 -16.44 18.49 20.18
CA ASP A 217 -16.16 18.40 18.73
C ASP A 217 -16.17 16.95 18.21
N SER A 218 -17.36 16.34 18.21
CA SER A 218 -17.61 14.92 17.87
C SER A 218 -17.42 14.54 16.39
N ARG A 219 -16.91 15.43 15.53
CA ARG A 219 -16.68 15.14 14.09
C ARG A 219 -15.27 14.68 13.76
N HIS A 220 -14.30 14.82 14.68
CA HIS A 220 -12.89 14.51 14.41
C HIS A 220 -12.31 13.30 15.18
N CYS A 221 -13.14 12.51 15.87
CA CYS A 221 -12.61 11.44 16.75
C CYS A 221 -12.53 10.03 16.14
N ASN A 222 -13.14 9.73 14.98
CA ASN A 222 -13.17 8.35 14.44
C ASN A 222 -12.19 8.06 13.30
N TRP A 223 -11.70 9.06 12.57
CA TRP A 223 -10.87 8.82 11.37
C TRP A 223 -9.41 8.46 11.70
N ARG A 224 -8.90 8.88 12.88
CA ARG A 224 -7.50 8.63 13.29
C ARG A 224 -7.16 7.14 13.45
N LEU A 225 -8.16 6.27 13.56
CA LEU A 225 -7.94 4.83 13.73
C LEU A 225 -7.89 4.07 12.38
N TRP A 226 -8.61 4.57 11.37
CA TRP A 226 -8.94 3.80 10.16
C TRP A 226 -8.73 4.57 8.86
N GLY A 227 -8.25 5.81 8.97
CA GLY A 227 -8.28 6.78 7.87
C GLY A 227 -9.71 7.18 7.48
N GLN A 228 -9.83 7.73 6.27
CA GLN A 228 -11.09 8.23 5.70
C GLN A 228 -12.10 7.14 5.32
N TRP A 229 -11.71 5.85 5.35
CA TRP A 229 -12.52 4.74 4.84
C TRP A 229 -13.40 4.06 5.90
N GLY A 230 -13.16 4.34 7.18
CA GLY A 230 -13.92 3.79 8.30
C GLY A 230 -13.51 2.37 8.72
N PRO A 231 -14.21 1.78 9.71
CA PRO A 231 -13.84 0.50 10.30
C PRO A 231 -14.07 -0.69 9.36
N LEU A 232 -13.56 -1.86 9.76
CA LEU A 232 -13.97 -3.14 9.17
C LEU A 232 -15.41 -3.48 9.55
N ASP A 233 -16.06 -4.29 8.71
CA ASP A 233 -17.31 -4.94 9.09
C ASP A 233 -17.11 -5.79 10.36
N ALA A 234 -18.10 -5.78 11.27
CA ALA A 234 -17.97 -6.40 12.58
C ALA A 234 -17.66 -7.91 12.51
N GLU A 235 -18.24 -8.62 11.52
CA GLU A 235 -17.98 -10.05 11.34
C GLU A 235 -16.56 -10.30 10.84
N VAL A 236 -16.07 -9.45 9.93
CA VAL A 236 -14.70 -9.49 9.42
C VAL A 236 -13.70 -9.23 10.55
N ASN A 237 -14.00 -8.24 11.38
CA ASN A 237 -13.16 -7.90 12.51
C ASN A 237 -13.15 -8.98 13.59
N HIS A 238 -14.29 -9.63 13.85
CA HIS A 238 -14.33 -10.78 14.76
C HIS A 238 -13.46 -11.94 14.24
N LYS A 239 -13.50 -12.21 12.92
CA LYS A 239 -12.65 -13.21 12.27
C LYS A 239 -11.17 -12.87 12.30
N ARG A 240 -10.81 -11.59 12.11
CA ARG A 240 -9.44 -11.09 12.29
C ARG A 240 -8.86 -11.53 13.63
N LEU A 241 -9.55 -11.23 14.74
CA LEU A 241 -9.10 -11.57 16.09
C LEU A 241 -8.88 -13.07 16.25
N PHE A 242 -9.87 -13.86 15.84
CA PHE A 242 -9.78 -15.31 15.87
C PHE A 242 -8.56 -15.83 15.09
N ASN A 243 -8.31 -15.30 13.89
CA ASN A 243 -7.21 -15.73 13.04
C ASN A 243 -5.84 -15.34 13.60
N ILE A 244 -5.69 -14.14 14.18
CA ILE A 244 -4.43 -13.73 14.82
C ILE A 244 -4.13 -14.60 16.04
N HIS A 245 -5.11 -14.87 16.90
CA HIS A 245 -4.94 -15.80 18.01
C HIS A 245 -4.55 -17.21 17.53
N ARG A 246 -5.21 -17.70 16.48
CA ARG A 246 -4.89 -19.00 15.89
C ARG A 246 -3.47 -19.02 15.33
N PHE A 247 -3.07 -17.98 14.60
CA PHE A 247 -1.74 -17.87 14.01
C PHE A 247 -0.64 -17.87 15.09
N LEU A 248 -0.82 -17.09 16.17
CA LEU A 248 0.14 -17.06 17.28
C LEU A 248 0.23 -18.41 18.02
N LYS A 249 -0.90 -19.12 18.20
CA LYS A 249 -0.91 -20.47 18.80
C LYS A 249 -0.17 -21.49 17.93
N GLU A 250 -0.45 -21.50 16.63
CA GLU A 250 0.25 -22.39 15.69
C GLU A 250 1.77 -22.11 15.71
N ARG A 251 2.19 -20.84 15.75
CA ARG A 251 3.62 -20.48 15.89
C ARG A 251 4.26 -20.98 17.19
N LEU A 252 3.49 -21.03 18.28
CA LEU A 252 3.96 -21.55 19.57
C LEU A 252 4.15 -23.08 19.51
N GLU A 253 3.25 -23.78 18.81
CA GLU A 253 3.29 -25.23 18.63
C GLU A 253 4.39 -25.67 17.65
N THR A 254 4.70 -24.88 16.63
CA THR A 254 5.71 -25.20 15.60
C THR A 254 7.16 -24.98 16.05
N THR A 255 7.49 -25.27 17.31
CA THR A 255 8.85 -25.11 17.87
C THR A 255 9.90 -26.03 17.23
N ASN A 256 9.49 -27.01 16.40
CA ASN A 256 10.39 -27.92 15.70
C ASN A 256 10.76 -27.40 14.30
N GLN A 257 12.06 -27.17 14.10
CA GLN A 257 12.75 -26.67 12.91
C GLN A 257 12.69 -27.60 11.68
N ASP A 258 11.67 -28.45 11.53
CA ASP A 258 11.65 -29.48 10.49
C ASP A 258 11.22 -28.95 9.11
N SER A 259 10.67 -27.74 9.04
CA SER A 259 10.36 -27.08 7.77
C SER A 259 11.54 -26.20 7.34
N PRO A 260 12.11 -26.41 6.14
CA PRO A 260 13.15 -25.53 5.63
C PRO A 260 12.60 -24.10 5.53
N PRO A 261 13.43 -23.07 5.83
CA PRO A 261 12.98 -21.69 5.73
C PRO A 261 12.63 -21.35 4.28
N ASP A 262 11.58 -20.55 4.09
CA ASP A 262 11.09 -20.14 2.77
C ASP A 262 12.13 -19.29 2.01
N CYS A 263 12.90 -18.48 2.74
CA CYS A 263 14.07 -17.79 2.20
C CYS A 263 15.36 -18.48 2.70
N VAL A 264 16.28 -18.77 1.77
CA VAL A 264 17.49 -19.55 2.05
C VAL A 264 18.73 -18.85 1.51
N LEU A 265 19.80 -18.79 2.31
CA LEU A 265 21.14 -18.41 1.87
C LEU A 265 21.75 -19.51 1.00
N GLN A 266 22.04 -19.19 -0.26
CA GLN A 266 22.67 -20.12 -1.20
C GLN A 266 24.20 -20.02 -1.18
N ALA A 267 24.86 -21.02 -1.77
CA ALA A 267 26.32 -21.10 -1.84
C ALA A 267 26.98 -19.93 -2.60
N ASN A 268 26.23 -19.19 -3.42
CA ASN A 268 26.70 -17.98 -4.10
C ASN A 268 26.71 -16.73 -3.20
N GLY A 269 26.33 -16.86 -1.91
CA GLY A 269 26.29 -15.79 -0.93
C GLY A 269 24.99 -14.97 -0.93
N ASN A 270 24.06 -15.23 -1.83
CA ASN A 270 22.80 -14.50 -1.92
C ASN A 270 21.67 -15.23 -1.20
N VAL A 271 20.66 -14.48 -0.74
CA VAL A 271 19.42 -15.03 -0.19
C VAL A 271 18.36 -15.06 -1.28
N TYR A 272 17.73 -16.22 -1.49
CA TYR A 272 16.62 -16.39 -2.43
C TYR A 272 15.38 -16.90 -1.71
N ASP A 273 14.21 -16.55 -2.21
CA ASP A 273 12.95 -17.15 -1.78
C ASP A 273 12.69 -18.53 -2.43
N ALA A 274 11.65 -19.23 -1.98
CA ALA A 274 11.28 -20.55 -2.51
C ALA A 274 10.80 -20.53 -3.97
N GLU A 275 10.46 -19.36 -4.50
CA GLU A 275 10.10 -19.16 -5.91
C GLU A 275 11.33 -18.78 -6.77
N GLY A 276 12.51 -18.73 -6.15
CA GLY A 276 13.78 -18.47 -6.80
C GLY A 276 14.07 -17.00 -7.06
N PHE A 277 13.32 -16.05 -6.49
CA PHE A 277 13.61 -14.62 -6.61
C PHE A 277 14.70 -14.20 -5.62
N LEU A 278 15.53 -13.25 -6.03
CA LEU A 278 16.58 -12.68 -5.18
C LEU A 278 15.92 -11.83 -4.09
N VAL A 279 16.20 -12.16 -2.83
CA VAL A 279 15.78 -11.38 -1.67
C VAL A 279 16.85 -10.37 -1.30
N SER A 280 18.11 -10.79 -1.22
CA SER A 280 19.22 -9.89 -0.88
C SER A 280 20.54 -10.40 -1.45
N SER A 281 21.40 -9.48 -1.87
CA SER A 281 22.74 -9.81 -2.33
C SER A 281 23.70 -9.99 -1.16
N GLY A 282 24.53 -11.03 -1.22
CA GLY A 282 25.61 -11.26 -0.25
C GLY A 282 26.68 -10.17 -0.20
N PHE A 283 26.73 -9.28 -1.20
CA PHE A 283 27.67 -8.16 -1.23
C PHE A 283 27.19 -6.95 -0.42
N GLU A 284 25.90 -6.86 -0.14
CA GLU A 284 25.32 -5.72 0.59
C GLU A 284 25.50 -5.87 2.11
N PHE A 285 25.55 -7.10 2.62
CA PHE A 285 25.47 -7.39 4.05
C PHE A 285 26.56 -8.36 4.52
N GLU A 286 26.94 -8.24 5.79
CA GLU A 286 27.84 -9.18 6.44
C GLU A 286 27.16 -10.54 6.65
N SER A 287 27.92 -11.63 6.70
CA SER A 287 27.36 -12.99 6.77
C SER A 287 26.42 -13.23 7.96
N HIS A 288 26.67 -12.58 9.10
CA HIS A 288 25.81 -12.68 10.27
C HIS A 288 24.46 -11.97 10.10
N GLN A 289 24.40 -10.94 9.26
CA GLN A 289 23.16 -10.20 8.94
C GLN A 289 22.29 -10.97 7.95
N LEU A 290 22.90 -11.74 7.04
CA LEU A 290 22.18 -12.53 6.04
C LEU A 290 21.24 -13.57 6.67
N ALA A 291 21.62 -14.17 7.81
CA ALA A 291 20.74 -15.08 8.54
C ALA A 291 19.47 -14.37 9.07
N THR A 292 19.65 -13.17 9.63
CA THR A 292 18.53 -12.33 10.08
C THR A 292 17.65 -11.91 8.90
N ILE A 293 18.25 -11.47 7.78
CA ILE A 293 17.52 -11.10 6.56
C ILE A 293 16.69 -12.28 6.05
N SER A 294 17.27 -13.48 6.00
CA SER A 294 16.57 -14.71 5.59
C SER A 294 15.36 -14.99 6.48
N SER A 295 15.52 -14.86 7.79
CA SER A 295 14.44 -15.06 8.78
C SER A 295 13.35 -14.00 8.66
N THR A 296 13.73 -12.73 8.61
CA THR A 296 12.81 -11.59 8.45
C THR A 296 12.03 -11.69 7.14
N ALA A 297 12.68 -11.96 6.02
CA ALA A 297 12.01 -12.13 4.73
C ALA A 297 11.04 -13.32 4.73
N THR A 298 11.42 -14.45 5.34
CA THR A 298 10.53 -15.61 5.53
C THR A 298 9.28 -15.23 6.33
N SER A 299 9.44 -14.51 7.44
CA SER A 299 8.32 -14.03 8.25
C SER A 299 7.41 -13.07 7.49
N LEU A 300 7.98 -12.13 6.73
CA LEU A 300 7.24 -11.17 5.91
C LEU A 300 6.42 -11.88 4.81
N ARG A 301 7.00 -12.88 4.14
CA ARG A 301 6.29 -13.71 3.15
C ARG A 301 5.17 -14.52 3.77
N THR A 302 5.47 -15.19 4.88
CA THR A 302 4.52 -16.01 5.63
C THR A 302 3.31 -15.19 6.08
N ALA A 303 3.53 -13.97 6.59
CA ALA A 303 2.47 -13.09 7.06
C ALA A 303 1.40 -12.81 6.00
N LEU A 304 1.82 -12.36 4.81
CA LEU A 304 0.88 -11.98 3.74
C LEU A 304 0.23 -13.21 3.08
N ALA A 305 0.99 -14.29 2.85
CA ALA A 305 0.43 -15.54 2.35
C ALA A 305 -0.61 -16.13 3.33
N ARG A 306 -0.31 -16.08 4.64
CA ARG A 306 -1.23 -16.54 5.68
C ARG A 306 -2.49 -15.70 5.74
N MET A 307 -2.37 -14.38 5.68
CA MET A 307 -3.54 -13.49 5.67
C MET A 307 -4.51 -13.82 4.53
N ASP A 308 -4.00 -14.00 3.31
CA ASP A 308 -4.84 -14.34 2.15
C ASP A 308 -5.51 -15.71 2.28
N SER A 309 -4.76 -16.70 2.81
CA SER A 309 -5.30 -18.02 3.13
C SER A 309 -6.44 -17.94 4.13
N ASP A 310 -6.30 -17.11 5.17
CA ASP A 310 -7.28 -16.96 6.24
C ASP A 310 -8.55 -16.28 5.75
N ILE A 311 -8.46 -15.14 5.04
CA ILE A 311 -9.65 -14.48 4.47
C ILE A 311 -10.36 -15.39 3.45
N THR A 312 -9.60 -16.16 2.66
CA THR A 312 -10.14 -17.09 1.67
C THR A 312 -10.87 -18.26 2.35
N SER A 313 -10.27 -18.84 3.39
CA SER A 313 -10.84 -19.96 4.14
C SER A 313 -12.08 -19.54 4.91
N ASP A 314 -12.08 -18.36 5.50
CA ASP A 314 -13.21 -17.79 6.24
C ASP A 314 -14.44 -17.50 5.36
N ALA A 315 -14.23 -17.30 4.06
CA ALA A 315 -15.31 -17.09 3.10
C ALA A 315 -15.90 -18.39 2.55
N VAL A 316 -15.30 -19.56 2.84
CA VAL A 316 -15.86 -20.86 2.44
C VAL A 316 -17.18 -21.10 3.18
N PRO A 317 -18.28 -21.45 2.48
CA PRO A 317 -19.57 -21.67 3.12
C PRO A 317 -19.49 -22.77 4.19
N HIS A 318 -19.95 -22.45 5.39
CA HIS A 318 -20.04 -23.41 6.49
C HIS A 318 -21.24 -24.34 6.28
N PRO A 319 -21.15 -25.65 6.60
CA PRO A 319 -22.25 -26.59 6.41
C PRO A 319 -23.55 -26.21 7.14
N GLU A 320 -23.44 -25.61 8.32
CA GLU A 320 -24.60 -25.29 9.17
C GLU A 320 -25.09 -23.85 9.00
N THR A 321 -24.18 -22.89 8.87
CA THR A 321 -24.49 -21.46 8.90
C THR A 321 -24.46 -20.82 7.50
N GLY A 322 -24.02 -21.58 6.48
CA GLY A 322 -24.02 -21.16 5.09
C GLY A 322 -22.96 -20.10 4.77
N LEU A 323 -23.32 -19.17 3.87
CA LEU A 323 -22.43 -18.11 3.42
C LEU A 323 -22.43 -16.91 4.37
N ASN A 324 -21.24 -16.50 4.80
CA ASN A 324 -21.04 -15.17 5.35
C ASN A 324 -20.87 -14.16 4.19
N LYS A 325 -21.80 -13.21 4.05
CA LYS A 325 -21.79 -12.27 2.93
C LYS A 325 -20.70 -11.19 3.05
N SER A 326 -20.33 -10.80 4.27
CA SER A 326 -19.28 -9.80 4.49
C SER A 326 -17.91 -10.35 4.13
N LEU A 327 -17.59 -11.57 4.58
CA LEU A 327 -16.37 -12.29 4.24
C LEU A 327 -16.31 -12.64 2.75
N LEU A 328 -17.44 -13.11 2.18
CA LEU A 328 -17.51 -13.43 0.76
C LEU A 328 -17.26 -12.21 -0.14
N ARG A 329 -17.74 -11.01 0.23
CA ARG A 329 -17.50 -9.79 -0.54
C ARG A 329 -16.02 -9.45 -0.65
N ILE A 330 -15.26 -9.63 0.44
CA ILE A 330 -13.82 -9.37 0.47
C ILE A 330 -13.13 -10.20 -0.59
N VAL A 331 -13.40 -11.51 -0.60
CA VAL A 331 -12.65 -12.45 -1.43
C VAL A 331 -13.15 -12.56 -2.87
N LEU A 332 -14.35 -12.04 -3.15
CA LEU A 332 -14.87 -11.89 -4.53
C LEU A 332 -14.30 -10.68 -5.25
N SER A 333 -13.95 -9.61 -4.52
CA SER A 333 -13.07 -8.54 -5.00
C SER A 333 -11.61 -8.98 -4.89
N GLY A 334 -10.71 -8.23 -5.50
CA GLY A 334 -9.27 -8.43 -5.34
C GLY A 334 -8.55 -7.11 -5.06
N CYS A 335 -7.30 -7.23 -4.66
CA CYS A 335 -6.40 -6.07 -4.57
C CYS A 335 -4.94 -6.51 -4.66
N VAL A 336 -4.11 -5.60 -5.13
CA VAL A 336 -2.66 -5.65 -5.09
C VAL A 336 -2.16 -4.81 -3.92
N ALA A 337 -0.99 -5.11 -3.37
CA ALA A 337 -0.40 -4.33 -2.29
C ALA A 337 1.12 -4.28 -2.40
N THR A 338 1.71 -3.13 -2.14
CA THR A 338 3.15 -2.97 -1.95
C THR A 338 3.41 -2.31 -0.61
N SER A 339 4.23 -2.96 0.21
CA SER A 339 4.61 -2.51 1.54
C SER A 339 6.10 -2.25 1.63
N VAL A 340 6.49 -1.22 2.37
CA VAL A 340 7.86 -0.98 2.83
C VAL A 340 7.92 -1.18 4.33
N TYR A 341 8.78 -2.09 4.78
CA TYR A 341 9.10 -2.30 6.18
C TYR A 341 10.53 -1.81 6.46
N LEU A 342 10.64 -0.89 7.41
CA LEU A 342 11.89 -0.33 7.93
C LEU A 342 12.09 -0.85 9.35
N PRO A 343 13.04 -1.75 9.62
CA PRO A 343 13.36 -2.14 10.99
C PRO A 343 13.75 -0.93 11.84
N HIS A 344 13.55 -1.03 13.16
CA HIS A 344 13.78 0.06 14.11
C HIS A 344 15.19 0.71 14.08
N ASP A 345 16.20 -0.02 13.59
CA ASP A 345 17.59 0.43 13.50
C ASP A 345 17.88 1.21 12.21
N LEU A 346 16.93 1.22 11.26
CA LEU A 346 17.03 1.87 9.95
C LEU A 346 18.27 1.45 9.15
N SER A 347 18.77 0.23 9.39
CA SER A 347 19.94 -0.31 8.69
C SER A 347 19.61 -0.91 7.32
N SER A 348 18.35 -1.28 7.13
CA SER A 348 17.85 -1.96 5.94
C SER A 348 16.43 -1.54 5.63
N LEU A 349 16.02 -1.81 4.40
CA LEU A 349 14.67 -1.60 3.90
C LEU A 349 14.19 -2.89 3.25
N TYR A 350 12.98 -3.32 3.60
CA TYR A 350 12.31 -4.46 2.98
C TYR A 350 11.13 -3.97 2.15
N VAL A 351 11.08 -4.34 0.88
CA VAL A 351 9.88 -4.20 0.03
C VAL A 351 9.17 -5.54 -0.02
N LEU A 352 7.87 -5.55 0.24
CA LEU A 352 6.99 -6.69 0.02
C LEU A 352 6.02 -6.30 -1.09
N GLN A 353 6.06 -6.97 -2.23
CA GLN A 353 5.20 -6.65 -3.38
C GLN A 353 4.28 -7.83 -3.71
N VAL A 354 2.98 -7.55 -3.84
CA VAL A 354 1.94 -8.45 -4.34
C VAL A 354 1.18 -7.70 -5.42
N GLY A 355 1.60 -7.83 -6.68
CA GLY A 355 0.91 -7.22 -7.83
C GLY A 355 1.76 -6.14 -8.49
N ASP A 356 1.11 -5.08 -8.96
CA ASP A 356 1.66 -4.06 -9.87
C ASP A 356 1.64 -2.62 -9.32
N CYS A 357 1.33 -2.44 -8.04
CA CYS A 357 1.88 -1.30 -7.29
C CYS A 357 3.42 -1.31 -7.34
N GLY A 358 4.05 -0.17 -7.07
CA GLY A 358 5.51 -0.02 -7.17
C GLY A 358 6.14 0.75 -6.01
N ALA A 359 7.40 0.38 -5.73
CA ALA A 359 8.28 1.05 -4.78
C ALA A 359 9.58 1.54 -5.47
N VAL A 360 9.86 2.84 -5.39
CA VAL A 360 11.06 3.46 -5.98
C VAL A 360 11.92 4.08 -4.89
N LEU A 361 13.21 3.74 -4.86
CA LEU A 361 14.21 4.34 -3.99
C LEU A 361 14.85 5.54 -4.67
N GLY A 362 14.82 6.70 -4.02
CA GLY A 362 15.51 7.91 -4.45
C GLY A 362 16.87 8.06 -3.78
N ARG A 363 17.94 7.96 -4.58
CA ARG A 363 19.33 8.01 -4.12
C ARG A 363 20.06 9.25 -4.64
N PHE A 364 20.71 9.99 -3.75
CA PHE A 364 21.54 11.14 -4.08
C PHE A 364 22.92 10.68 -4.57
N ILE A 365 23.28 11.09 -5.79
CA ILE A 365 24.55 10.77 -6.44
C ILE A 365 25.51 11.97 -6.52
N GLY A 366 25.08 13.15 -6.07
CA GLY A 366 25.93 14.35 -6.01
C GLY A 366 27.19 14.14 -5.15
N LYS A 367 28.21 14.99 -5.36
CA LYS A 367 29.43 14.96 -4.55
C LYS A 367 29.10 15.40 -3.14
N ASP A 368 29.49 14.61 -2.15
CA ASP A 368 29.45 15.00 -0.74
C ASP A 368 30.27 16.28 -0.58
N SER A 369 29.64 17.44 -0.42
CA SER A 369 30.31 18.71 -0.18
C SER A 369 30.91 18.81 1.23
N LEU A 370 31.25 17.67 1.85
CA LEU A 370 31.79 17.52 3.19
C LEU A 370 33.09 16.70 3.16
N SER A 371 34.02 17.05 2.27
CA SER A 371 35.41 16.65 2.42
C SER A 371 36.36 17.80 2.07
N SER A 372 37.14 18.22 3.07
CA SER A 372 38.31 19.11 3.04
C SER A 372 38.08 20.63 2.87
N SER A 373 37.80 21.30 4.00
CA SER A 373 38.42 22.59 4.27
C SER A 373 39.11 22.53 5.62
N SER A 374 40.43 22.49 5.56
CA SER A 374 41.36 22.50 6.69
C SER A 374 41.01 23.57 7.72
N ILE A 375 41.03 23.16 8.99
CA ILE A 375 40.98 24.02 10.16
C ILE A 375 42.14 25.03 10.06
N ASN A 376 41.82 26.31 9.87
CA ASN A 376 42.63 27.47 10.29
C ASN A 376 41.84 28.76 10.03
N GLY A 377 41.28 29.36 11.08
CA GLY A 377 40.67 30.69 11.05
C GLY A 377 39.67 30.92 12.17
N SER A 378 39.95 31.90 13.02
CA SER A 378 39.27 32.28 14.26
C SER A 378 37.77 32.65 14.11
N PRO A 379 36.96 32.62 15.20
CA PRO A 379 35.51 32.78 15.12
C PRO A 379 35.09 34.23 15.41
N GLU A 380 34.74 35.00 14.38
CA GLU A 380 33.94 36.21 14.55
C GLU A 380 33.00 36.43 13.35
N GLY A 381 31.68 36.44 13.61
CA GLY A 381 30.70 37.17 12.80
C GLY A 381 29.89 36.40 11.74
N SER A 382 28.61 36.20 12.05
CA SER A 382 27.47 35.98 11.12
C SER A 382 27.52 34.77 10.16
N ASP A 383 27.11 33.60 10.65
CA ASP A 383 26.90 32.39 9.83
C ASP A 383 25.44 31.88 9.81
N SER A 384 24.43 32.70 10.18
CA SER A 384 23.03 32.27 10.04
C SER A 384 22.48 32.42 8.61
N ALA A 385 23.11 33.23 7.75
CA ALA A 385 22.63 33.52 6.40
C ALA A 385 23.19 32.58 5.31
N LYS A 386 24.20 31.76 5.61
CA LYS A 386 24.79 30.83 4.62
C LYS A 386 24.08 29.47 4.60
N MET A 387 23.49 29.03 5.71
CA MET A 387 22.78 27.75 5.79
C MET A 387 21.45 27.76 5.00
N GLU A 388 20.73 28.90 4.98
CA GLU A 388 19.47 29.04 4.24
C GLU A 388 19.64 29.03 2.71
N SER A 389 20.86 29.18 2.20
CA SER A 389 21.13 29.29 0.76
C SER A 389 21.38 27.96 0.04
N HIS A 390 21.46 26.83 0.77
CA HIS A 390 21.79 25.51 0.22
C HIS A 390 20.60 24.61 -0.12
N LEU A 391 19.36 25.01 0.19
CA LEU A 391 18.14 24.37 -0.32
C LEU A 391 17.74 24.93 -1.71
N LYS A 392 18.72 25.32 -2.52
CA LYS A 392 18.50 25.69 -3.93
C LYS A 392 18.45 24.41 -4.76
N SER A 393 17.26 24.15 -5.32
CA SER A 393 16.94 23.20 -6.39
C SER A 393 18.07 22.23 -6.73
N MET A 394 18.06 21.05 -6.11
CA MET A 394 18.96 19.97 -6.50
C MET A 394 18.67 19.62 -7.97
N ASP A 395 19.73 19.55 -8.78
CA ASP A 395 19.61 19.29 -10.21
C ASP A 395 19.07 17.87 -10.40
N PRO A 396 18.07 17.63 -11.29
CA PRO A 396 17.63 16.29 -11.64
C PRO A 396 18.76 15.30 -12.00
N GLY A 397 19.91 15.79 -12.45
CA GLY A 397 21.10 14.96 -12.71
C GLY A 397 21.87 14.48 -11.47
N GLU A 398 21.48 14.91 -10.27
CA GLU A 398 22.13 14.54 -8.99
C GLU A 398 21.41 13.42 -8.23
N TRP A 399 20.42 12.78 -8.87
CA TRP A 399 19.61 11.72 -8.27
C TRP A 399 19.45 10.52 -9.19
N GLU A 400 19.44 9.35 -8.57
CA GLU A 400 19.09 8.05 -9.16
C GLU A 400 17.76 7.59 -8.56
N ALA A 401 16.95 6.91 -9.38
CA ALA A 401 15.62 6.46 -9.00
C ALA A 401 15.44 5.00 -9.42
N ASP A 402 15.55 4.10 -8.45
CA ASP A 402 15.59 2.67 -8.68
C ASP A 402 14.26 2.03 -8.29
N LEU A 403 13.61 1.39 -9.27
CA LEU A 403 12.46 0.53 -9.02
C LEU A 403 12.93 -0.75 -8.33
N LEU A 404 12.48 -0.97 -7.10
CA LEU A 404 13.01 -2.04 -6.24
C LEU A 404 12.48 -3.43 -6.62
N VAL A 405 11.25 -3.52 -7.11
CA VAL A 405 10.62 -4.77 -7.55
C VAL A 405 9.83 -4.52 -8.84
N ALA A 406 10.06 -5.36 -9.86
CA ALA A 406 9.32 -5.26 -11.11
C ALA A 406 7.84 -5.64 -10.91
N PRO A 407 6.88 -4.98 -11.59
CA PRO A 407 5.46 -5.29 -11.44
C PRO A 407 5.15 -6.75 -11.74
N HIS A 408 4.21 -7.34 -11.00
CA HIS A 408 3.77 -8.72 -11.24
C HIS A 408 2.68 -8.73 -12.31
N ASN A 409 3.04 -8.47 -13.56
CA ASN A 409 2.14 -8.50 -14.71
C ASN A 409 2.77 -9.28 -15.88
N ALA A 410 2.07 -9.38 -17.01
CA ALA A 410 2.52 -10.13 -18.18
C ALA A 410 3.84 -9.63 -18.82
N GLN A 411 4.29 -8.41 -18.51
CA GLN A 411 5.55 -7.86 -19.03
C GLN A 411 6.76 -8.37 -18.24
N ASN A 412 6.55 -8.86 -17.02
CA ASN A 412 7.58 -9.46 -16.20
C ASN A 412 7.75 -10.95 -16.55
N LEU A 413 8.69 -11.23 -17.47
CA LEU A 413 8.92 -12.59 -17.98
C LEU A 413 9.25 -13.59 -16.87
N ARG A 414 9.98 -13.17 -15.82
CA ARG A 414 10.31 -14.05 -14.69
C ARG A 414 9.08 -14.45 -13.90
N GLU A 415 8.11 -13.54 -13.76
CA GLU A 415 6.84 -13.81 -13.09
C GLU A 415 5.93 -14.71 -13.94
N VAL A 416 5.97 -14.54 -15.27
CA VAL A 416 5.30 -15.46 -16.22
C VAL A 416 5.91 -16.86 -16.16
N GLU A 417 7.24 -16.98 -16.16
CA GLU A 417 7.96 -18.25 -16.04
C GLU A 417 7.65 -18.95 -14.71
N ARG A 418 7.67 -18.20 -13.60
CA ARG A 418 7.25 -18.68 -12.27
C ARG A 418 5.85 -19.28 -12.33
N LEU A 419 4.89 -18.51 -12.83
CA LEU A 419 3.52 -18.94 -12.96
C LEU A 419 3.40 -20.19 -13.85
N GLN A 420 3.99 -20.20 -15.04
CA GLN A 420 3.93 -21.35 -15.95
C GLN A 420 4.56 -22.62 -15.35
N SER A 421 5.63 -22.49 -14.56
CA SER A 421 6.30 -23.62 -13.92
C SER A 421 5.44 -24.33 -12.85
N GLN A 422 4.42 -23.65 -12.33
CA GLN A 422 3.51 -24.18 -11.31
C GLN A 422 2.34 -24.99 -11.91
N HIS A 423 2.23 -25.03 -13.23
CA HIS A 423 1.12 -25.67 -13.94
C HIS A 423 1.60 -26.67 -15.00
N PRO A 424 0.73 -27.59 -15.46
CA PRO A 424 1.06 -28.49 -16.54
C PRO A 424 1.51 -27.75 -17.81
N ILE A 425 2.55 -28.24 -18.47
CA ILE A 425 3.19 -27.60 -19.65
C ILE A 425 2.20 -27.22 -20.75
N HIS A 426 1.16 -28.02 -20.97
CA HIS A 426 0.16 -27.77 -22.01
C HIS A 426 -0.78 -26.58 -21.70
N GLU A 427 -0.83 -26.11 -20.46
CA GLU A 427 -1.61 -24.94 -20.06
C GLU A 427 -0.84 -23.63 -20.24
N ALA A 428 0.50 -23.66 -20.27
CA ALA A 428 1.37 -22.48 -20.23
C ALA A 428 1.00 -21.40 -21.27
N SER A 429 0.63 -21.82 -22.49
CA SER A 429 0.23 -20.92 -23.59
C SER A 429 -1.16 -20.28 -23.44
N LEU A 430 -1.98 -20.79 -22.51
CA LEU A 430 -3.34 -20.32 -22.24
C LEU A 430 -3.44 -19.46 -20.97
N MET A 431 -2.40 -19.48 -20.13
CA MET A 431 -2.37 -18.76 -18.86
C MET A 431 -2.30 -17.25 -19.05
N ILE A 432 -1.49 -16.78 -20.00
CA ILE A 432 -1.34 -15.36 -20.32
C ILE A 432 -1.78 -15.13 -21.76
N VAL A 433 -2.89 -14.40 -21.92
CA VAL A 433 -3.47 -14.08 -23.23
C VAL A 433 -3.94 -12.63 -23.18
N GLU A 434 -3.61 -11.86 -24.21
CA GLU A 434 -3.84 -10.40 -24.24
C GLU A 434 -3.24 -9.69 -23.01
N ASP A 435 -2.02 -10.07 -22.64
CA ASP A 435 -1.28 -9.54 -21.49
C ASP A 435 -2.02 -9.67 -20.14
N ARG A 436 -2.93 -10.64 -20.04
CA ARG A 436 -3.77 -10.89 -18.86
C ARG A 436 -3.78 -12.35 -18.47
N LEU A 437 -3.78 -12.60 -17.17
CA LEU A 437 -4.06 -13.90 -16.57
C LEU A 437 -5.45 -14.37 -16.99
N LEU A 438 -5.50 -15.49 -17.70
CA LEU A 438 -6.70 -16.15 -18.22
C LEU A 438 -7.61 -15.19 -19.02
N CYS A 439 -7.01 -14.24 -19.76
CA CYS A 439 -7.65 -13.16 -20.52
C CYS A 439 -8.38 -12.10 -19.68
N GLU A 440 -8.31 -12.15 -18.35
CA GLU A 440 -9.19 -11.35 -17.48
C GLU A 440 -8.39 -10.38 -16.59
N LEU A 441 -7.44 -10.89 -15.80
CA LEU A 441 -6.77 -10.12 -14.75
C LEU A 441 -5.39 -9.61 -15.20
N ILE A 442 -5.05 -8.35 -14.93
CA ILE A 442 -3.72 -7.79 -15.21
C ILE A 442 -2.67 -8.33 -14.23
N PRO A 443 -2.86 -8.19 -12.90
CA PRO A 443 -1.87 -8.68 -11.95
C PRO A 443 -1.81 -10.21 -11.91
N LEU A 444 -0.59 -10.73 -11.80
CA LEU A 444 -0.28 -12.16 -11.65
C LEU A 444 -0.16 -12.58 -10.18
N ARG A 445 -0.24 -11.62 -9.25
CA ARG A 445 -0.39 -11.83 -7.81
C ARG A 445 -1.40 -10.84 -7.25
N ALA A 446 -2.34 -11.30 -6.43
CA ALA A 446 -3.29 -10.44 -5.75
C ALA A 446 -3.94 -11.17 -4.57
N PHE A 447 -4.42 -10.39 -3.60
CA PHE A 447 -5.27 -10.85 -2.52
C PHE A 447 -6.72 -11.04 -2.99
N GLY A 448 -7.48 -11.88 -2.29
CA GLY A 448 -8.88 -12.13 -2.63
C GLY A 448 -9.01 -12.89 -3.94
N ASP A 449 -9.85 -12.42 -4.86
CA ASP A 449 -9.93 -12.93 -6.22
C ASP A 449 -10.13 -14.46 -6.33
N ILE A 450 -11.01 -15.01 -5.48
CA ILE A 450 -11.15 -16.47 -5.29
C ILE A 450 -11.48 -17.25 -6.56
N ARG A 451 -12.00 -16.57 -7.58
CA ARG A 451 -12.29 -17.15 -8.89
C ARG A 451 -11.06 -17.69 -9.60
N TYR A 452 -9.86 -17.22 -9.24
CA TYR A 452 -8.57 -17.70 -9.75
C TYR A 452 -7.88 -18.68 -8.79
N LYS A 453 -8.40 -18.86 -7.58
CA LYS A 453 -7.76 -19.64 -6.50
C LYS A 453 -8.49 -20.94 -6.19
N MET A 454 -9.82 -20.88 -6.08
CA MET A 454 -10.62 -21.98 -5.54
C MET A 454 -10.92 -23.07 -6.60
N PRO A 455 -11.10 -24.33 -6.17
CA PRO A 455 -11.60 -25.39 -7.05
C PRO A 455 -12.97 -25.05 -7.66
N ALA A 456 -13.19 -25.40 -8.94
CA ALA A 456 -14.42 -25.10 -9.67
C ALA A 456 -15.69 -25.60 -8.95
N LYS A 457 -15.62 -26.75 -8.28
CA LYS A 457 -16.74 -27.30 -7.49
C LYS A 457 -17.14 -26.37 -6.34
N MET A 458 -16.17 -25.77 -5.65
CA MET A 458 -16.42 -24.82 -4.57
C MET A 458 -17.06 -23.54 -5.10
N LEU A 459 -16.53 -22.99 -6.20
CA LEU A 459 -17.08 -21.79 -6.84
C LEU A 459 -18.54 -21.98 -7.31
N LYS A 460 -18.86 -23.16 -7.88
CA LYS A 460 -20.23 -23.53 -8.25
C LYS A 460 -21.16 -23.60 -7.03
N ASN A 461 -20.70 -24.19 -5.91
CA ASN A 461 -21.46 -24.23 -4.67
C ASN A 461 -21.75 -22.82 -4.12
N ILE A 462 -20.73 -21.96 -4.05
CA ILE A 462 -20.86 -20.56 -3.63
C ILE A 462 -21.87 -19.83 -4.53
N ALA A 463 -21.80 -19.99 -5.85
CA ALA A 463 -22.72 -19.36 -6.78
C ALA A 463 -24.16 -19.84 -6.60
N GLN A 464 -24.36 -21.14 -6.39
CA GLN A 464 -25.68 -21.71 -6.10
C GLN A 464 -26.26 -21.13 -4.80
N LEU A 465 -25.46 -21.07 -3.74
CA LEU A 465 -25.86 -20.47 -2.45
C LEU A 465 -26.12 -18.95 -2.57
N CYS A 466 -25.49 -18.27 -3.53
CA CYS A 466 -25.79 -16.89 -3.89
C CYS A 466 -27.07 -16.72 -4.73
N GLY A 467 -27.75 -17.82 -5.09
CA GLY A 467 -28.94 -17.81 -5.93
C GLY A 467 -28.66 -17.50 -7.40
N LEU A 468 -27.45 -17.79 -7.88
CA LEU A 468 -27.11 -17.64 -9.29
C LEU A 468 -27.61 -18.83 -10.13
N PRO A 469 -27.91 -18.61 -11.43
CA PRO A 469 -28.33 -19.69 -12.31
C PRO A 469 -27.30 -20.83 -12.38
N PRO A 470 -27.71 -22.10 -12.60
CA PRO A 470 -26.79 -23.24 -12.70
C PRO A 470 -25.67 -23.09 -13.74
N ASN A 471 -25.94 -22.36 -14.83
CA ASN A 471 -25.01 -22.12 -15.93
C ASN A 471 -24.23 -20.80 -15.79
N TYR A 472 -24.24 -20.17 -14.61
CA TYR A 472 -23.48 -18.95 -14.39
C TYR A 472 -21.97 -19.24 -14.55
N PRO A 473 -21.23 -18.45 -15.35
CA PRO A 473 -19.79 -18.65 -15.54
C PRO A 473 -19.04 -18.21 -14.27
N VAL A 474 -18.69 -19.18 -13.41
CA VAL A 474 -18.00 -18.92 -12.14
C VAL A 474 -16.48 -19.06 -12.24
N THR A 475 -15.99 -19.77 -13.26
CA THR A 475 -14.56 -19.97 -13.52
C THR A 475 -14.16 -19.22 -14.79
N PRO A 476 -12.91 -18.72 -14.86
CA PRO A 476 -12.33 -18.27 -16.12
C PRO A 476 -12.33 -19.37 -17.19
N ARG A 477 -12.01 -19.00 -18.44
CA ARG A 477 -11.74 -19.97 -19.51
C ARG A 477 -10.44 -20.73 -19.20
N PHE A 478 -10.36 -21.99 -19.64
CA PHE A 478 -9.17 -22.84 -19.46
C PHE A 478 -8.79 -23.10 -18.00
N TYR A 479 -9.77 -23.13 -17.09
CA TYR A 479 -9.56 -23.28 -15.65
C TYR A 479 -9.45 -24.75 -15.21
N THR A 480 -8.32 -25.39 -15.51
CA THR A 480 -8.09 -26.83 -15.27
C THR A 480 -7.31 -27.16 -14.00
N SER A 481 -6.25 -26.42 -13.65
CA SER A 481 -5.38 -26.71 -12.50
C SER A 481 -5.25 -25.55 -11.48
N PRO A 482 -6.34 -25.03 -10.90
CA PRO A 482 -6.23 -23.98 -9.88
C PRO A 482 -5.45 -24.42 -8.63
N PRO A 483 -4.82 -23.50 -7.89
CA PRO A 483 -4.87 -22.04 -8.03
C PRO A 483 -3.95 -21.46 -9.11
N TYR A 484 -4.39 -20.40 -9.79
CA TYR A 484 -3.63 -19.62 -10.80
C TYR A 484 -3.15 -18.25 -10.29
N LEU A 485 -3.53 -17.88 -9.07
CA LEU A 485 -3.25 -16.57 -8.49
C LEU A 485 -2.83 -16.76 -7.03
N PHE A 486 -1.77 -16.06 -6.64
CA PHE A 486 -1.18 -16.20 -5.30
C PHE A 486 -0.99 -14.81 -4.68
N ALA A 487 -1.06 -14.74 -3.34
CA ALA A 487 -0.81 -13.52 -2.58
C ALA A 487 0.54 -13.54 -1.84
N THR A 488 1.37 -14.57 -2.07
CA THR A 488 2.73 -14.62 -1.51
C THR A 488 3.55 -13.46 -2.10
N PRO A 489 4.11 -12.57 -1.27
CA PRO A 489 4.80 -11.37 -1.75
C PRO A 489 6.21 -11.72 -2.23
N GLN A 490 6.65 -11.11 -3.33
CA GLN A 490 8.09 -11.02 -3.57
C GLN A 490 8.69 -10.07 -2.51
N VAL A 491 9.78 -10.48 -1.86
CA VAL A 491 10.46 -9.66 -0.86
C VAL A 491 11.87 -9.32 -1.34
N VAL A 492 12.22 -8.04 -1.28
CA VAL A 492 13.59 -7.55 -1.54
C VAL A 492 14.07 -6.77 -0.31
N CYS A 493 15.31 -7.02 0.10
CA CYS A 493 16.00 -6.33 1.18
C CYS A 493 17.18 -5.56 0.62
N HIS A 494 17.18 -4.25 0.86
CA HIS A 494 18.20 -3.29 0.46
C HIS A 494 18.90 -2.72 1.69
N ARG A 495 20.23 -2.62 1.68
CA ARG A 495 20.96 -1.93 2.77
C ARG A 495 20.83 -0.42 2.62
N LEU A 496 20.25 0.23 3.62
CA LEU A 496 20.10 1.69 3.61
C LEU A 496 21.44 2.39 3.84
N ASP A 497 21.77 3.31 2.94
CA ASP A 497 22.84 4.29 3.10
C ASP A 497 22.21 5.65 3.35
N LEU A 498 21.96 6.00 4.62
CA LEU A 498 21.22 7.20 5.02
C LEU A 498 21.86 8.52 4.55
N ARG A 499 23.10 8.51 4.05
CA ARG A 499 23.72 9.69 3.43
C ARG A 499 23.22 9.94 2.01
N ARG A 500 22.84 8.87 1.31
CA ARG A 500 22.49 8.88 -0.11
C ARG A 500 21.06 8.44 -0.38
N ASP A 501 20.54 7.46 0.34
CA ASP A 501 19.15 7.00 0.24
C ASP A 501 18.25 7.96 1.01
N ARG A 502 17.50 8.81 0.31
CA ARG A 502 16.85 9.99 0.92
C ARG A 502 15.35 9.84 1.03
N PHE A 503 14.73 9.12 0.11
CA PHE A 503 13.30 8.86 0.16
C PHE A 503 12.92 7.57 -0.57
N VAL A 504 11.74 7.06 -0.25
CA VAL A 504 11.12 5.92 -0.93
C VAL A 504 9.72 6.34 -1.36
N ILE A 505 9.39 6.16 -2.63
CA ILE A 505 8.07 6.42 -3.18
C ILE A 505 7.34 5.08 -3.29
N LEU A 506 6.22 4.96 -2.59
CA LEU A 506 5.23 3.90 -2.79
C LEU A 506 4.06 4.47 -3.56
N ALA A 507 3.64 3.82 -4.64
CA ALA A 507 2.43 4.24 -5.34
C ALA A 507 1.71 3.10 -6.08
N SER A 508 0.41 3.30 -6.35
CA SER A 508 -0.37 2.46 -7.25
C SER A 508 0.04 2.66 -8.71
N ASP A 509 -0.38 1.74 -9.58
CA ASP A 509 -0.12 1.78 -11.02
C ASP A 509 -0.64 3.08 -11.67
N GLY A 510 -1.69 3.70 -11.12
CA GLY A 510 -2.20 4.99 -11.57
C GLY A 510 -1.15 6.12 -11.58
N LEU A 511 -0.10 6.03 -10.73
CA LEU A 511 1.07 6.91 -10.83
C LEU A 511 2.07 6.40 -11.88
N TRP A 512 2.43 5.12 -11.82
CA TRP A 512 3.51 4.53 -12.61
C TRP A 512 3.19 4.37 -14.11
N ASP A 513 1.90 4.31 -14.46
CA ASP A 513 1.41 4.40 -15.84
C ASP A 513 1.66 5.78 -16.46
N MET A 514 1.79 6.81 -15.62
CA MET A 514 1.95 8.21 -16.03
C MET A 514 3.40 8.69 -15.92
N LEU A 515 4.19 8.11 -15.00
CA LEU A 515 5.55 8.52 -14.68
C LEU A 515 6.52 7.33 -14.67
N THR A 516 7.67 7.52 -15.30
CA THR A 516 8.83 6.66 -15.06
C THR A 516 9.45 6.95 -13.68
N PRO A 517 10.16 5.99 -13.06
CA PRO A 517 10.87 6.22 -11.79
C PRO A 517 11.75 7.48 -11.80
N HIS A 518 12.47 7.71 -12.90
CA HIS A 518 13.34 8.87 -13.08
C HIS A 518 12.59 10.21 -13.15
N GLN A 519 11.31 10.21 -13.57
CA GLN A 519 10.47 11.41 -13.59
C GLN A 519 9.83 11.69 -12.22
N ALA A 520 9.73 10.70 -11.35
CA ALA A 520 9.11 10.79 -10.03
C ALA A 520 10.07 11.41 -9.00
N ASN A 521 10.42 12.69 -9.17
CA ASN A 521 11.30 13.41 -8.24
C ASN A 521 10.49 14.33 -7.28
N PRO A 522 10.40 13.97 -5.97
CA PRO A 522 9.66 14.74 -4.98
C PRO A 522 10.42 16.00 -4.53
N SER A 523 11.75 16.06 -4.69
CA SER A 523 12.62 17.17 -4.22
C SER A 523 12.35 18.50 -4.91
N LEU A 524 11.48 18.52 -5.92
CA LEU A 524 11.07 19.75 -6.58
C LEU A 524 9.86 20.41 -5.88
N ALA A 525 9.31 19.85 -4.78
CA ALA A 525 8.14 20.35 -4.03
C ALA A 525 8.06 21.88 -4.00
N GLY A 526 6.98 22.42 -4.57
CA GLY A 526 6.76 23.87 -4.61
C GLY A 526 6.25 24.38 -3.25
N PRO A 527 6.28 25.69 -3.00
CA PRO A 527 5.68 26.24 -1.79
C PRO A 527 4.19 25.85 -1.75
N ARG A 528 3.80 25.07 -0.72
CA ARG A 528 2.46 24.53 -0.40
C ARG A 528 2.11 23.11 -0.87
N ASP A 529 2.96 22.43 -1.64
CA ASP A 529 2.72 21.02 -1.98
C ASP A 529 3.47 20.08 -1.04
N THR A 530 2.82 19.03 -0.56
CA THR A 530 3.56 17.84 -0.09
C THR A 530 4.22 17.12 -1.27
N ALA A 531 5.23 16.30 -0.98
CA ALA A 531 5.91 15.50 -2.00
C ALA A 531 4.94 14.57 -2.75
N ALA A 532 4.01 13.93 -2.05
CA ALA A 532 2.96 13.10 -2.65
C ALA A 532 2.08 13.89 -3.64
N SER A 533 1.60 15.07 -3.26
CA SER A 533 0.79 15.93 -4.15
C SER A 533 1.53 16.42 -5.36
N ARG A 534 2.81 16.74 -5.20
CA ARG A 534 3.64 17.10 -6.34
C ARG A 534 3.73 15.95 -7.34
N LEU A 535 3.89 14.72 -6.89
CA LEU A 535 3.93 13.57 -7.78
C LEU A 535 2.60 13.41 -8.53
N ILE A 536 1.46 13.58 -7.87
CA ILE A 536 0.13 13.58 -8.53
C ILE A 536 0.04 14.70 -9.58
N ARG A 537 0.46 15.93 -9.26
CA ARG A 537 0.48 17.05 -10.22
C ARG A 537 1.38 16.75 -11.41
N THR A 538 2.53 16.12 -11.18
CA THR A 538 3.49 15.75 -12.23
C THR A 538 2.93 14.65 -13.12
N ALA A 539 2.23 13.66 -12.56
CA ALA A 539 1.57 12.60 -13.30
C ALA A 539 0.49 13.15 -14.24
N LEU A 540 -0.35 14.08 -13.74
CA LEU A 540 -1.43 14.66 -14.54
C LEU A 540 -0.97 15.76 -15.50
N GLY A 541 0.01 16.57 -15.10
CA GLY A 541 0.46 17.77 -15.81
C GLY A 541 1.76 17.63 -16.59
N GLY A 542 2.47 16.50 -16.46
CA GLY A 542 3.83 16.33 -16.95
C GLY A 542 4.87 17.08 -16.10
N ARG A 543 6.13 17.13 -16.57
CA ARG A 543 7.26 17.77 -15.85
C ARG A 543 7.02 19.24 -15.52
N GLU A 544 6.30 19.95 -16.39
CA GLU A 544 5.97 21.38 -16.22
C GLU A 544 4.75 21.58 -15.29
N MET A 545 4.08 20.48 -14.89
CA MET A 545 2.82 20.50 -14.13
C MET A 545 1.78 21.42 -14.79
N ASP A 546 1.57 21.26 -16.10
CA ASP A 546 0.67 22.10 -16.89
C ASP A 546 -0.74 22.13 -16.25
N THR A 547 -1.08 23.29 -15.70
CA THR A 547 -2.34 23.53 -15.00
C THR A 547 -3.56 23.28 -15.89
N ALA A 548 -3.46 23.54 -17.20
CA ALA A 548 -4.55 23.27 -18.14
C ALA A 548 -4.79 21.77 -18.32
N ARG A 549 -3.70 20.98 -18.38
CA ARG A 549 -3.77 19.52 -18.49
C ARG A 549 -4.30 18.89 -17.20
N ILE A 550 -3.84 19.36 -16.03
CA ILE A 550 -4.36 18.92 -14.73
C ILE A 550 -5.85 19.23 -14.62
N ALA A 551 -6.25 20.47 -14.93
CA ALA A 551 -7.65 20.88 -14.93
C ALA A 551 -8.49 20.03 -15.87
N MET A 552 -7.96 19.65 -17.05
CA MET A 552 -8.64 18.73 -17.97
C MET A 552 -8.92 17.40 -17.31
N HIS A 553 -7.92 16.73 -16.72
CA HIS A 553 -8.12 15.45 -16.02
C HIS A 553 -9.18 15.57 -14.91
N LEU A 554 -9.13 16.64 -14.11
CA LEU A 554 -10.08 16.86 -13.01
C LEU A 554 -11.47 17.32 -13.45
N SER A 555 -11.62 17.84 -14.67
CA SER A 555 -12.92 18.21 -15.25
C SER A 555 -13.69 16.99 -15.77
N VAL A 556 -13.02 15.85 -15.98
CA VAL A 556 -13.66 14.63 -16.47
C VAL A 556 -14.67 14.09 -15.43
N PRO A 557 -15.95 13.90 -15.80
CA PRO A 557 -16.96 13.33 -14.91
C PRO A 557 -16.59 11.92 -14.42
N ALA A 558 -16.98 11.57 -13.19
CA ALA A 558 -16.58 10.32 -12.53
C ALA A 558 -16.94 9.05 -13.33
N ASN A 559 -18.06 9.05 -14.08
CA ASN A 559 -18.49 7.91 -14.89
C ASN A 559 -17.62 7.65 -16.13
N VAL A 560 -16.78 8.61 -16.54
CA VAL A 560 -15.87 8.48 -17.68
C VAL A 560 -14.40 8.73 -17.32
N ALA A 561 -14.11 9.13 -16.07
CA ALA A 561 -12.77 9.44 -15.60
C ALA A 561 -11.79 8.25 -15.73
N ARG A 562 -12.28 7.00 -15.56
CA ARG A 562 -11.50 5.76 -15.69
C ARG A 562 -10.97 5.50 -17.12
N PHE A 563 -11.50 6.20 -18.14
CA PHE A 563 -10.94 6.15 -19.50
C PHE A 563 -9.68 7.01 -19.67
N TYR A 564 -9.41 7.92 -18.74
CA TYR A 564 -8.34 8.92 -18.84
C TYR A 564 -7.27 8.81 -17.76
N ARG A 565 -7.59 8.20 -16.62
CA ARG A 565 -6.66 7.94 -15.51
C ARG A 565 -7.22 6.85 -14.60
N ASP A 566 -6.35 6.24 -13.80
CA ASP A 566 -6.74 5.38 -12.69
C ASP A 566 -6.83 6.16 -11.36
N ASP A 567 -7.31 5.51 -10.30
CA ASP A 567 -7.06 5.95 -8.91
C ASP A 567 -5.54 6.10 -8.73
N ILE A 568 -5.09 7.20 -8.12
CA ILE A 568 -3.66 7.47 -7.90
C ILE A 568 -3.45 7.61 -6.41
N THR A 569 -2.67 6.71 -5.82
CA THR A 569 -2.31 6.75 -4.40
C THR A 569 -0.81 6.77 -4.26
N VAL A 570 -0.29 7.70 -3.46
CA VAL A 570 1.15 7.94 -3.31
C VAL A 570 1.51 8.12 -1.84
N GLN A 571 2.58 7.47 -1.40
CA GLN A 571 3.31 7.78 -0.18
C GLN A 571 4.77 8.09 -0.50
N VAL A 572 5.33 9.13 0.11
CA VAL A 572 6.76 9.46 0.05
C VAL A 572 7.32 9.39 1.46
N ILE A 573 8.17 8.41 1.70
CA ILE A 573 8.75 8.08 3.01
C ILE A 573 10.18 8.61 3.08
N TYR A 574 10.55 9.19 4.22
CA TYR A 574 11.88 9.71 4.51
C TYR A 574 12.47 8.94 5.69
N PRO A 575 13.43 8.01 5.47
CA PRO A 575 14.12 7.28 6.53
C PRO A 575 15.05 8.16 7.40
N THR A 576 15.28 9.41 6.98
CA THR A 576 15.88 10.50 7.76
C THR A 576 15.26 11.83 7.26
N PRO A 577 14.13 12.27 7.82
CA PRO A 577 13.37 13.44 7.37
C PRO A 577 14.08 14.78 7.56
#